data_AF-A0A2G9Y1X3-F1
#
_entry.id   AF-A0A2G9Y1X3-F1
#
_cell.length_a   1.000
_cell.length_b   1.000
_cell.length_c   1.000
_cell.angle_alpha   90.00
_cell.angle_beta   90.00
_cell.angle_gamma   90.00
#
_symmetry.space_group_name_H-M   'P 1'
#
loop_
_entity.id
_entity.type
_entity.pdbx_description
1 polymer ?
#
loop_
_entity_poly.entity_id
_entity_poly.type
_entity_poly.pdbx_seq_one_letter_code
_entity_poly.pdbx_strand_id
1 'polypeptide(L)'
;MHSLAVFFHIMKNRLLNIARIIISLLLLLFLFKRMDLRYIIPLMKGVDIPLLVLSFFSYILLLVFSTMRWWWLLAAQGVRLPFMRVFGYYLIGMFFNNFLPPTVGGGAVRALYAGKDTGKNKESFASMTCELVLGFIGLFIFVTILLLFYLGRSEGRILFLIFLCGSIVITLLFSLFLSTYIVKKLE
;
A
#
# COMPACT_ATOMS: atom_id res chain seq x y z
N MET A 1 -11.54 34.84 20.31
CA MET A 1 -11.18 34.56 18.90
C MET A 1 -10.68 33.12 18.67
N HIS A 2 -9.94 32.49 19.59
CA HIS A 2 -9.47 31.09 19.43
C HIS A 2 -10.59 30.03 19.33
N SER A 3 -11.74 30.22 19.98
CA SER A 3 -12.85 29.25 20.01
C SER A 3 -13.61 29.13 18.67
N LEU A 4 -13.74 30.23 17.91
CA LEU A 4 -14.43 30.25 16.61
C LEU A 4 -13.63 29.58 15.50
N ALA A 5 -12.30 29.70 15.50
CA ALA A 5 -11.43 29.07 14.50
C ALA A 5 -11.40 27.53 14.64
N VAL A 6 -11.41 27.03 15.88
CA VAL A 6 -11.48 25.59 16.17
C VAL A 6 -12.84 25.02 15.74
N PHE A 7 -13.93 25.74 16.00
CA PHE A 7 -15.28 25.33 15.57
C PHE A 7 -15.42 25.23 14.04
N PHE A 8 -14.88 26.22 13.31
CA PHE A 8 -14.89 26.21 11.84
C PHE A 8 -14.05 25.06 11.24
N HIS A 9 -12.92 24.73 11.87
CA HIS A 9 -12.09 23.60 11.46
C HIS A 9 -12.79 22.24 11.68
N ILE A 10 -13.48 22.07 12.83
CA ILE A 10 -14.25 20.86 13.15
C ILE A 10 -15.43 20.68 12.17
N MET A 11 -16.17 21.74 11.87
CA MET A 11 -17.28 21.69 10.91
C MET A 11 -16.81 21.35 9.49
N LYS A 12 -15.70 21.94 9.03
CA LYS A 12 -15.13 21.65 7.71
C LYS A 12 -14.73 20.16 7.56
N ASN A 13 -14.10 19.59 8.58
CA ASN A 13 -13.71 18.18 8.56
C ASN A 13 -14.93 17.24 8.63
N ARG A 14 -16.00 17.62 9.34
CA ARG A 14 -17.26 16.87 9.37
C ARG A 14 -17.97 16.89 8.02
N LEU A 15 -18.09 18.06 7.39
CA LEU A 15 -18.65 18.22 6.04
C LEU A 15 -17.88 17.41 4.99
N LEU A 16 -16.53 17.44 5.04
CA LEU A 16 -15.69 16.65 4.13
C LEU A 16 -15.87 15.14 4.32
N ASN A 17 -16.00 14.66 5.56
CA ASN A 17 -16.26 13.25 5.82
C ASN A 17 -17.66 12.82 5.35
N ILE A 18 -18.68 13.65 5.55
CA ILE A 18 -20.04 13.39 5.05
C ILE A 18 -20.03 13.35 3.51
N ALA A 19 -19.37 14.32 2.88
CA ALA A 19 -19.23 14.34 1.42
C ALA A 19 -18.52 13.08 0.89
N ARG A 20 -17.44 12.62 1.56
CA ARG A 20 -16.76 11.36 1.22
C ARG A 20 -17.71 10.16 1.30
N ILE A 21 -18.48 10.05 2.38
CA ILE A 21 -19.46 8.96 2.55
C ILE A 21 -20.50 9.00 1.43
N ILE A 22 -21.06 10.17 1.14
CA ILE A 22 -22.06 10.35 0.07
C ILE A 22 -21.48 9.99 -1.29
N ILE A 23 -20.26 10.44 -1.61
CA ILE A 23 -19.56 10.12 -2.85
C ILE A 23 -19.30 8.61 -2.96
N SER A 24 -18.80 7.97 -1.88
CA SER A 24 -18.60 6.53 -1.84
C SER A 24 -19.92 5.76 -2.03
N LEU A 25 -21.01 6.21 -1.40
CA LEU A 25 -22.33 5.61 -1.56
C LEU A 25 -22.87 5.77 -2.99
N LEU A 26 -22.73 6.96 -3.57
CA LEU A 26 -23.11 7.24 -4.97
C LEU A 26 -22.32 6.39 -5.94
N LEU A 27 -21.01 6.24 -5.74
CA LEU A 27 -20.15 5.36 -6.54
C LEU A 27 -20.58 3.91 -6.43
N LEU A 28 -20.85 3.42 -5.22
CA LEU A 28 -21.36 2.06 -5.00
C LEU A 28 -22.72 1.85 -5.69
N LEU A 29 -23.66 2.78 -5.53
CA LEU A 29 -24.98 2.71 -6.17
C LEU A 29 -24.86 2.78 -7.70
N PHE A 30 -23.98 3.63 -8.22
CA PHE A 30 -23.69 3.71 -9.64
C PHE A 30 -23.09 2.40 -10.16
N LEU A 31 -22.17 1.80 -9.41
CA LEU A 31 -21.58 0.50 -9.73
C LEU A 31 -22.64 -0.60 -9.75
N PHE A 32 -23.47 -0.70 -8.70
CA PHE A 32 -24.56 -1.68 -8.63
C PHE A 32 -25.63 -1.46 -9.70
N LYS A 33 -25.88 -0.22 -10.13
CA LYS A 33 -26.81 0.06 -11.23
C LYS A 33 -26.24 -0.37 -12.59
N ARG A 34 -24.92 -0.34 -12.77
CA ARG A 34 -24.22 -0.81 -13.97
C ARG A 34 -23.97 -2.32 -13.97
N MET A 35 -23.91 -2.94 -12.79
CA MET A 35 -23.72 -4.38 -12.63
C MET A 35 -25.07 -5.09 -12.60
N ASP A 36 -25.36 -5.88 -13.64
CA ASP A 36 -26.52 -6.76 -13.59
C ASP A 36 -26.20 -7.98 -12.70
N LEU A 37 -26.61 -7.88 -11.44
CA LEU A 37 -26.46 -8.91 -10.40
C LEU A 37 -27.01 -10.28 -10.84
N ARG A 38 -27.91 -10.33 -11.81
CA ARG A 38 -28.45 -11.60 -12.35
C ARG A 38 -27.38 -12.43 -13.07
N TYR A 39 -26.30 -11.82 -13.56
CA TYR A 39 -25.19 -12.54 -14.18
C TYR A 39 -24.18 -13.06 -13.15
N ILE A 40 -24.14 -12.50 -11.94
CA ILE A 40 -23.18 -12.89 -10.90
C ILE A 40 -23.55 -14.26 -10.30
N ILE A 41 -24.85 -14.49 -10.05
CA ILE A 41 -25.33 -15.72 -9.40
C ILE A 41 -25.01 -16.98 -10.25
N PRO A 42 -25.27 -17.02 -11.57
CA PRO A 42 -24.85 -18.14 -12.42
C PRO A 42 -23.33 -18.28 -12.52
N LEU A 43 -22.59 -17.16 -12.56
CA LEU A 43 -21.13 -17.17 -12.63
C LEU A 43 -20.52 -17.83 -11.38
N MET A 44 -21.08 -17.56 -10.20
CA MET A 44 -20.67 -18.19 -8.95
C MET A 44 -20.94 -19.71 -8.94
N LYS A 45 -21.99 -20.18 -9.63
CA LYS A 45 -22.28 -21.62 -9.75
C LYS A 45 -21.36 -22.34 -10.73
N GLY A 46 -20.78 -21.61 -11.69
CA GLY A 46 -19.81 -22.13 -12.66
C GLY A 46 -18.35 -22.03 -12.20
N VAL A 47 -18.07 -21.66 -10.95
CA VAL A 47 -16.71 -21.52 -10.45
C VAL A 47 -16.02 -22.87 -10.42
N ASP A 48 -14.87 -22.94 -11.09
CA ASP A 48 -13.95 -24.06 -11.02
C ASP A 48 -13.33 -24.13 -9.61
N ILE A 49 -13.76 -25.11 -8.82
CA ILE A 49 -13.32 -25.32 -7.43
C ILE A 49 -11.79 -25.53 -7.36
N PRO A 50 -11.17 -26.40 -8.19
CA PRO A 50 -9.71 -26.48 -8.29
C PRO A 50 -9.02 -25.12 -8.45
N LEU A 51 -9.53 -24.26 -9.34
CA LEU A 51 -8.94 -22.95 -9.59
C LEU A 51 -9.10 -21.99 -8.39
N LEU A 52 -10.23 -22.09 -7.68
CA LEU A 52 -10.48 -21.34 -6.44
C LEU A 52 -9.51 -21.75 -5.33
N VAL A 53 -9.31 -23.06 -5.16
CA VAL A 53 -8.35 -23.62 -4.21
C VAL A 53 -6.92 -23.18 -4.55
N LEU A 54 -6.53 -23.25 -5.82
CA LEU A 54 -5.22 -22.78 -6.28
C LEU A 54 -5.01 -21.29 -5.98
N SER A 55 -6.02 -20.46 -6.22
CA SER A 55 -5.97 -19.02 -5.93
C SER A 55 -5.81 -18.75 -4.43
N PHE A 56 -6.55 -19.49 -3.59
CA PHE A 56 -6.43 -19.38 -2.14
C PHE A 56 -5.02 -19.73 -1.66
N PHE A 57 -4.46 -20.86 -2.08
CA PHE A 57 -3.11 -21.26 -1.68
C PHE A 57 -2.03 -20.33 -2.24
N SER A 58 -2.20 -19.83 -3.47
CA SER A 58 -1.31 -18.82 -4.05
C SER A 58 -1.30 -17.55 -3.21
N TYR A 59 -2.45 -17.15 -2.67
CA TYR A 59 -2.54 -16.00 -1.75
C TYR A 59 -1.84 -16.27 -0.42
N ILE A 60 -2.00 -17.46 0.16
CA ILE A 60 -1.26 -17.84 1.38
C ILE A 60 0.26 -17.85 1.13
N LEU A 61 0.72 -18.39 0.00
CA LEU A 61 2.13 -18.36 -0.38
C LEU A 61 2.65 -16.93 -0.51
N LEU A 62 1.88 -16.04 -1.15
CA LEU A 62 2.20 -14.62 -1.22
C LEU A 62 2.40 -14.01 0.17
N LEU A 63 1.53 -14.33 1.14
CA LEU A 63 1.66 -13.84 2.52
C LEU A 63 2.93 -14.38 3.19
N VAL A 64 3.24 -15.66 3.01
CA VAL A 64 4.45 -16.29 3.55
C VAL A 64 5.70 -15.61 2.97
N PHE A 65 5.80 -15.47 1.65
CA PHE A 65 6.95 -14.80 1.02
C PHE A 65 7.08 -13.35 1.44
N SER A 66 5.97 -12.63 1.53
CA SER A 66 5.98 -11.23 1.98
C SER A 66 6.45 -11.10 3.42
N THR A 67 6.04 -12.04 4.28
CA THR A 67 6.50 -12.13 5.67
C THR A 67 7.98 -12.49 5.74
N MET A 68 8.44 -13.47 4.96
CA MET A 68 9.86 -13.89 4.93
C MET A 68 10.76 -12.73 4.55
N ARG A 69 10.37 -11.95 3.53
CA ARG A 69 11.10 -10.75 3.12
C ARG A 69 11.22 -9.75 4.28
N TRP A 70 10.12 -9.46 4.97
CA TRP A 70 10.15 -8.52 6.10
C TRP A 70 10.92 -9.09 7.30
N TRP A 71 10.82 -10.40 7.55
CA TRP A 71 11.57 -11.09 8.59
C TRP A 71 13.09 -10.94 8.39
N TRP A 72 13.58 -11.07 7.17
CA TRP A 72 14.99 -10.80 6.85
C TRP A 72 15.38 -9.33 7.02
N LEU A 73 14.50 -8.39 6.65
CA LEU A 73 14.76 -6.96 6.87
C LEU A 73 14.84 -6.62 8.36
N LEU A 74 13.98 -7.20 9.19
CA LEU A 74 14.05 -7.08 10.65
C LEU A 74 15.38 -7.62 11.18
N ALA A 75 15.77 -8.82 10.72
CA ALA A 75 17.04 -9.44 11.14
C ALA A 75 18.25 -8.58 10.75
N ALA A 76 18.24 -7.98 9.56
CA ALA A 76 19.29 -7.06 9.10
C ALA A 76 19.38 -5.78 9.94
N GLN A 77 18.27 -5.32 10.50
CA GLN A 77 18.20 -4.20 11.45
C GLN A 77 18.46 -4.63 12.91
N GLY A 78 18.87 -5.90 13.14
CA GLY A 78 19.15 -6.43 14.46
C GLY A 78 17.92 -6.75 15.30
N VAL A 79 16.72 -6.76 14.70
CA VAL A 79 15.45 -7.18 15.33
C VAL A 79 15.25 -8.67 15.07
N ARG A 80 15.60 -9.51 16.05
CA ARG A 80 15.52 -10.97 15.92
C ARG A 80 14.25 -11.49 16.59
N LEU A 81 13.33 -12.02 15.77
CA LEU A 81 12.08 -12.64 16.20
C LEU A 81 11.89 -13.97 15.47
N PRO A 82 11.20 -14.96 16.06
CA PRO A 82 10.85 -16.18 15.34
C PRO A 82 9.88 -15.86 14.21
N PHE A 83 10.01 -16.55 13.08
CA PHE A 83 9.22 -16.30 11.87
C PHE A 83 7.71 -16.28 12.16
N MET A 84 7.20 -17.24 12.94
CA MET A 84 5.77 -17.34 13.26
C MET A 84 5.22 -16.12 14.01
N ARG A 85 6.04 -15.47 14.83
CA ARG A 85 5.63 -14.23 15.52
C ARG A 85 5.58 -13.05 14.55
N VAL A 86 6.54 -12.96 13.64
CA VAL A 86 6.53 -11.96 12.56
C VAL A 86 5.36 -12.19 11.60
N PHE A 87 5.03 -13.44 11.28
CA PHE A 87 3.85 -13.80 10.50
C PHE A 87 2.56 -13.34 11.18
N GLY A 88 2.43 -13.56 12.49
CA GLY A 88 1.30 -13.04 13.27
C GLY A 88 1.18 -11.52 13.19
N TYR A 89 2.28 -10.77 13.35
CA TYR A 89 2.27 -9.31 13.18
C TYR A 89 1.94 -8.89 11.75
N TYR A 90 2.38 -9.64 10.75
CA TYR A 90 2.04 -9.39 9.35
C TYR A 90 0.53 -9.52 9.11
N LEU A 91 -0.11 -10.56 9.66
CA LEU A 91 -1.56 -10.75 9.58
C LEU A 91 -2.34 -9.64 10.31
N ILE A 92 -1.90 -9.24 11.50
CA ILE A 92 -2.48 -8.10 12.23
C ILE A 92 -2.35 -6.82 11.39
N GLY A 93 -1.17 -6.56 10.84
CA GLY A 93 -0.96 -5.43 9.93
C GLY A 93 -1.89 -5.47 8.73
N MET A 94 -2.06 -6.65 8.11
CA MET A 94 -2.99 -6.82 6.99
C MET A 94 -4.44 -6.51 7.39
N PHE A 95 -4.88 -6.93 8.57
CA PHE A 95 -6.20 -6.56 9.09
C PHE A 95 -6.37 -5.04 9.17
N PHE A 96 -5.40 -4.33 9.76
CA PHE A 96 -5.46 -2.87 9.83
C PHE A 96 -5.39 -2.19 8.45
N ASN A 97 -4.71 -2.79 7.48
CA ASN A 97 -4.65 -2.28 6.11
C ASN A 97 -6.01 -2.28 5.39
N ASN A 98 -7.01 -3.04 5.87
CA ASN A 98 -8.36 -3.01 5.29
C ASN A 98 -9.15 -1.75 5.71
N PHE A 99 -8.80 -1.14 6.85
CA PHE A 99 -9.57 -0.03 7.43
C PHE A 99 -8.78 1.28 7.47
N LEU A 100 -7.45 1.21 7.43
CA LEU A 100 -6.54 2.34 7.53
C LEU A 100 -5.65 2.41 6.28
N PRO A 101 -5.13 3.60 5.94
CA PRO A 101 -4.12 3.73 4.91
C PRO A 101 -2.90 2.83 5.20
N PRO A 102 -2.31 2.17 4.18
CA PRO A 102 -1.27 1.15 4.37
C PRO A 102 -0.08 1.57 5.23
N THR A 103 0.33 2.83 5.13
CA THR A 103 1.46 3.42 5.86
C THR A 103 1.14 3.71 7.33
N VAL A 104 -0.10 4.10 7.65
CA VAL A 104 -0.50 4.47 9.03
C VAL A 104 -1.07 3.26 9.78
N GLY A 105 -1.77 2.38 9.08
CA GLY A 105 -2.33 1.16 9.63
C GLY A 105 -1.34 0.01 9.52
N GLY A 106 -1.40 -0.72 8.41
CA GLY A 106 -0.81 -2.05 8.34
C GLY A 106 0.70 -2.10 8.58
N GLY A 107 1.47 -1.23 7.93
CA GLY A 107 2.92 -1.19 8.09
C GLY A 107 3.37 -0.70 9.47
N ALA A 108 2.79 0.39 9.96
CA ALA A 108 3.15 0.96 11.25
C ALA A 108 2.76 0.05 12.41
N VAL A 109 1.56 -0.57 12.36
CA VAL A 109 1.09 -1.47 13.41
C VAL A 109 2.00 -2.68 13.57
N ARG A 110 2.37 -3.36 12.47
CA ARG A 110 3.27 -4.53 12.58
C ARG A 110 4.68 -4.13 13.08
N ALA A 111 5.19 -2.96 12.67
CA ALA A 111 6.47 -2.44 13.15
C ALA A 111 6.43 -2.09 14.64
N LEU A 112 5.31 -1.53 15.12
CA LEU A 112 5.08 -1.25 16.54
C LEU A 112 5.08 -2.54 17.38
N TYR A 113 4.41 -3.59 16.93
CA TYR A 113 4.39 -4.86 17.65
C TYR A 113 5.78 -5.52 17.67
N ALA A 114 6.49 -5.54 16.54
CA ALA A 114 7.86 -6.07 16.48
C ALA A 114 8.83 -5.27 17.37
N GLY A 115 8.67 -3.94 17.39
CA GLY A 115 9.47 -3.05 18.23
C GLY A 115 9.19 -3.21 19.72
N LYS A 116 7.92 -3.37 20.11
CA LYS A 116 7.52 -3.63 21.50
C LYS A 116 8.08 -4.95 22.02
N ASP A 117 8.04 -6.00 21.21
CA ASP A 117 8.53 -7.32 21.62
C ASP A 117 10.06 -7.39 21.79
N THR A 118 10.80 -6.50 21.13
CA THR A 118 12.27 -6.52 21.12
C THR A 118 12.92 -5.30 21.80
N GLY A 119 12.12 -4.30 22.19
CA GLY A 119 12.60 -2.99 22.64
C GLY A 119 13.18 -2.10 21.52
N LYS A 120 13.18 -2.57 20.26
CA LYS A 120 13.85 -1.93 19.12
C LYS A 120 12.86 -1.27 18.18
N ASN A 121 12.16 -0.25 18.69
CA ASN A 121 11.12 0.46 17.94
C ASN A 121 11.69 1.17 16.70
N LYS A 122 12.81 1.88 16.83
CA LYS A 122 13.38 2.68 15.73
C LYS A 122 13.79 1.79 14.57
N GLU A 123 14.44 0.67 14.87
CA GLU A 123 14.92 -0.34 13.95
C GLU A 123 13.76 -1.07 13.26
N SER A 124 12.70 -1.38 14.01
CA SER A 124 11.50 -2.00 13.45
C SER A 124 10.79 -1.07 12.47
N PHE A 125 10.68 0.22 12.78
CA PHE A 125 10.14 1.21 11.83
C PHE A 125 11.06 1.46 10.63
N ALA A 126 12.38 1.47 10.83
CA ALA A 126 13.35 1.56 9.74
C ALA A 126 13.19 0.37 8.77
N SER A 127 13.00 -0.85 9.30
CA SER A 127 12.77 -2.05 8.48
C SER A 127 11.53 -1.92 7.59
N MET A 128 10.44 -1.32 8.11
CA MET A 128 9.22 -1.05 7.35
C MET A 128 9.48 -0.04 6.22
N THR A 129 10.22 1.04 6.50
CA THR A 129 10.57 2.03 5.47
C THR A 129 11.43 1.39 4.37
N CYS A 130 12.43 0.59 4.73
CA CYS A 130 13.22 -0.18 3.78
C CYS A 130 12.32 -1.09 2.93
N GLU A 131 11.33 -1.72 3.55
CA GLU A 131 10.39 -2.60 2.87
C GLU A 131 9.55 -1.88 1.80
N LEU A 132 9.12 -0.65 2.08
CA LEU A 132 8.40 0.20 1.13
C LEU A 132 9.31 0.62 -0.03
N VAL A 133 10.52 1.10 0.28
CA VAL A 133 11.51 1.50 -0.74
C VAL A 133 11.85 0.33 -1.67
N LEU A 134 12.12 -0.85 -1.10
CA LEU A 134 12.37 -2.06 -1.88
C LEU A 134 11.16 -2.48 -2.73
N GLY A 135 9.94 -2.29 -2.22
CA GLY A 135 8.71 -2.53 -2.97
C GLY A 135 8.61 -1.62 -4.19
N PHE A 136 8.87 -0.32 -4.03
CA PHE A 136 8.88 0.63 -5.15
C PHE A 136 9.99 0.35 -6.15
N ILE A 137 11.21 0.04 -5.70
CA ILE A 137 12.32 -0.32 -6.57
C ILE A 137 11.99 -1.58 -7.36
N GLY A 138 11.48 -2.63 -6.68
CA GLY A 138 11.09 -3.88 -7.33
C GLY A 138 9.99 -3.66 -8.38
N LEU A 139 8.97 -2.86 -8.05
CA LEU A 139 7.91 -2.51 -9.00
C LEU A 139 8.45 -1.74 -10.20
N PHE A 140 9.34 -0.78 -9.97
CA PHE A 140 9.96 0.01 -11.04
C PHE A 140 10.77 -0.85 -12.00
N ILE A 141 11.61 -1.75 -11.46
CA ILE A 141 12.39 -2.71 -12.25
C ILE A 141 11.45 -3.64 -13.03
N PHE A 142 10.41 -4.17 -12.38
CA PHE A 142 9.45 -5.07 -13.01
C PHE A 142 8.73 -4.42 -14.19
N VAL A 143 8.21 -3.19 -14.01
CA VAL A 143 7.55 -2.44 -15.09
C VAL A 143 8.53 -2.11 -16.21
N THR A 144 9.77 -1.74 -15.88
CA THR A 144 10.81 -1.46 -16.88
C THR A 144 11.06 -2.69 -17.74
N ILE A 145 11.27 -3.86 -17.13
CA ILE A 145 11.50 -5.12 -17.86
C ILE A 145 10.31 -5.45 -18.76
N LEU A 146 9.08 -5.37 -18.24
CA LEU A 146 7.87 -5.63 -19.03
C LEU A 146 7.76 -4.71 -20.26
N LEU A 147 8.03 -3.41 -20.09
CA LEU A 147 7.99 -2.45 -21.19
C LEU A 147 9.08 -2.70 -22.22
N LEU A 148 10.28 -3.14 -21.81
CA LEU A 148 11.34 -3.53 -22.73
C LEU A 148 10.90 -4.67 -23.66
N PHE A 149 10.21 -5.69 -23.13
CA PHE A 149 9.63 -6.75 -23.95
C PHE A 149 8.52 -6.25 -24.89
N TYR A 150 7.82 -5.17 -24.50
CA TYR A 150 6.70 -4.62 -25.27
C TYR A 150 7.11 -3.59 -26.34
N LEU A 151 8.39 -3.20 -26.41
CA LEU A 151 8.93 -2.21 -27.37
C LEU A 151 8.73 -2.58 -28.86
N GLY A 152 8.52 -3.87 -29.16
CA GLY A 152 8.24 -4.35 -30.51
C GLY A 152 6.92 -3.84 -31.09
N ARG A 153 5.98 -3.38 -30.25
CA ARG A 153 4.72 -2.75 -30.67
C ARG A 153 4.85 -1.22 -30.63
N SER A 154 4.19 -0.53 -31.57
CA SER A 154 4.14 0.95 -31.62
C SER A 154 3.63 1.55 -30.31
N GLU A 155 2.61 0.93 -29.70
CA GLU A 155 2.06 1.32 -28.40
C GLU A 155 3.08 1.19 -27.25
N GLY A 156 3.95 0.18 -27.30
CA GLY A 156 4.95 -0.07 -26.26
C GLY A 156 6.01 1.03 -26.16
N ARG A 157 6.38 1.63 -27.29
CA ARG A 157 7.32 2.77 -27.30
C ARG A 157 6.73 4.00 -26.63
N ILE A 158 5.45 4.29 -26.90
CA ILE A 158 4.74 5.41 -26.27
C ILE A 158 4.62 5.19 -24.76
N LEU A 159 4.22 3.99 -24.34
CA LEU A 159 4.12 3.64 -22.92
C LEU A 159 5.47 3.73 -22.20
N PHE A 160 6.55 3.30 -22.84
CA PHE A 160 7.90 3.43 -22.31
C PHE A 160 8.32 4.90 -22.12
N LEU A 161 8.05 5.75 -23.11
CA LEU A 161 8.34 7.19 -23.00
C LEU A 161 7.51 7.87 -21.90
N ILE A 162 6.22 7.54 -21.78
CA ILE A 162 5.35 8.05 -20.71
C ILE A 162 5.89 7.63 -19.33
N PHE A 163 6.29 6.35 -19.18
CA PHE A 163 6.86 5.85 -17.94
C PHE A 163 8.18 6.56 -17.57
N LEU A 164 9.05 6.79 -18.56
CA LEU A 164 10.33 7.48 -18.36
C LEU A 164 10.13 8.96 -18.00
N CYS A 165 9.26 9.68 -18.72
CA CYS A 165 8.89 11.05 -18.38
C CYS A 165 8.25 11.13 -16.99
N GLY A 166 7.31 10.23 -16.68
CA GLY A 166 6.63 10.18 -15.39
C GLY A 166 7.61 9.95 -14.22
N SER A 167 8.59 9.06 -14.39
CA SER A 167 9.59 8.80 -13.36
C SER A 167 10.55 9.97 -13.11
N ILE A 168 10.93 10.70 -14.17
CA ILE A 168 11.71 11.94 -14.06
C ILE A 168 10.92 12.99 -13.28
N VAL A 169 9.64 13.20 -13.62
CA VAL A 169 8.77 14.18 -12.94
C VAL A 169 8.61 13.82 -11.46
N ILE A 170 8.36 12.55 -11.13
CA ILE A 170 8.25 12.10 -9.73
C ILE A 170 9.54 12.37 -8.96
N THR A 171 10.70 12.08 -9.56
CA THR A 171 12.01 12.29 -8.92
C THR A 171 12.28 13.78 -8.69
N LEU A 172 11.93 14.65 -9.63
CA LEU A 172 12.03 16.10 -9.50
C LEU A 172 11.10 16.65 -8.41
N LEU A 173 9.85 16.19 -8.37
CA LEU A 173 8.92 16.61 -7.32
C LEU A 173 9.40 16.16 -5.94
N PHE A 174 9.93 14.95 -5.84
CA PHE A 174 10.50 14.43 -4.61
C PHE A 174 11.72 15.24 -4.14
N SER A 175 12.62 15.62 -5.05
CA SER A 175 13.80 16.44 -4.72
C SER A 175 13.43 17.86 -4.27
N LEU A 176 12.45 18.49 -4.92
CA LEU A 176 11.92 19.79 -4.50
C LEU A 176 11.26 19.73 -3.12
N PHE A 177 10.50 18.68 -2.85
CA PHE A 177 9.90 18.46 -1.53
C PHE A 177 10.97 18.30 -0.44
N LEU A 178 12.03 17.53 -0.71
CA LEU A 178 13.16 17.38 0.22
C LEU A 178 13.90 18.70 0.45
N SER A 179 14.15 19.48 -0.61
CA SER A 179 14.80 20.78 -0.51
C SER A 179 14.03 21.73 0.41
N THR A 180 12.72 21.85 0.24
CA THR A 180 11.88 22.69 1.11
C THR A 180 11.81 22.19 2.56
N TYR A 181 11.87 20.88 2.78
CA TYR A 181 11.92 20.31 4.14
C TYR A 181 13.26 20.56 4.84
N ILE A 182 14.38 20.43 4.12
CA ILE A 182 15.72 20.69 4.66
C ILE A 182 15.90 22.17 5.00
N VAL A 183 15.45 23.08 4.13
CA VAL A 183 15.51 24.53 4.36
C VAL A 183 14.74 24.92 5.64
N LYS A 184 13.52 24.39 5.82
CA LYS A 184 12.71 24.65 7.03
C LYS A 184 13.26 24.04 8.33
N LYS A 185 14.18 23.08 8.26
CA LYS A 185 14.79 22.46 9.45
C LYS A 185 16.09 23.17 9.88
N LEU A 186 16.66 23.97 8.98
CA LEU A 186 17.88 24.75 9.22
C LEU A 186 17.57 26.17 9.74
N GLU A 187 16.33 26.65 9.59
CA GLU A 187 15.75 27.82 10.27
C GLU A 187 15.24 27.46 11.67
#